data_AF-A0AAW1WGG9-F1
#
_entry.id   AF-A0AAW1WGG9-F1
#
_cell.length_a   1.000
_cell.length_b   1.000
_cell.length_c   1.000
_cell.angle_alpha   90.00
_cell.angle_beta   90.00
_cell.angle_gamma   90.00
#
_symmetry.space_group_name_H-M   'P 1'
#
loop_
_entity.id
_entity.type
_entity.pdbx_description
1 polymer ?
#
loop_
_entity_poly.entity_id
_entity_poly.type
_entity_poly.pdbx_seq_one_letter_code
_entity_poly.pdbx_strand_id
1 'polypeptide(L)'
;MASTPVLNNSGLSLATIEPLNGSNFKKWKETVELYLGLQGIDWCLSEPELLIDDFSSDQDMAKQREWVRANRMTRLILKRTMTDVVRGSVPEKENSQ
;
A
#
# COMPACT_ATOMS: atom_id res chain seq x y z
N MET A 1 9.73 29.20 5.36
CA MET A 1 10.33 28.45 4.24
C MET A 1 9.74 27.05 4.29
N ALA A 2 8.93 26.66 3.31
CA ALA A 2 8.34 25.33 3.28
C ALA A 2 9.40 24.36 2.74
N SER A 3 9.90 23.48 3.62
CA SER A 3 10.82 22.42 3.23
C SER A 3 10.11 21.49 2.25
N THR A 4 10.58 21.48 1.00
CA THR A 4 10.13 20.52 0.00
C THR A 4 10.56 19.12 0.44
N PRO A 5 9.66 18.13 0.51
CA PRO A 5 10.06 16.77 0.78
C PRO A 5 10.97 16.31 -0.35
N VAL A 6 12.16 15.88 0.01
CA VAL A 6 13.13 15.27 -0.91
C VAL A 6 12.45 14.04 -1.50
N LEU A 7 12.08 14.10 -2.78
CA LEU A 7 11.66 12.92 -3.52
C LEU A 7 12.89 12.01 -3.60
N ASN A 8 12.92 10.97 -2.76
CA ASN A 8 13.96 9.95 -2.81
C ASN A 8 14.01 9.36 -4.22
N ASN A 9 15.05 9.74 -4.97
CA ASN A 9 15.36 9.23 -6.30
C ASN A 9 16.06 7.86 -6.19
N SER A 10 15.43 6.92 -5.50
CA SER A 10 15.73 5.51 -5.66
C SER A 10 15.14 5.11 -7.01
N GLY A 11 15.94 4.59 -7.95
CA GLY A 11 15.47 4.20 -9.30
C GLY A 11 14.37 3.14 -9.35
N LEU A 12 13.79 2.78 -8.20
CA LEU A 12 12.62 1.95 -8.04
C LEU A 12 11.35 2.77 -8.31
N SER A 13 10.77 2.54 -9.47
CA SER A 13 9.44 3.03 -9.83
C SER A 13 8.47 1.86 -9.97
N LEU A 14 7.17 2.12 -9.93
CA LEU A 14 6.16 1.08 -10.23
C LEU A 14 6.38 0.44 -11.61
N ALA A 15 6.96 1.16 -12.57
CA ALA A 15 7.25 0.65 -13.91
C ALA A 15 8.42 -0.35 -13.95
N THR A 16 9.31 -0.33 -12.95
CA THR A 16 10.46 -1.24 -12.86
C THR A 16 10.14 -2.53 -12.09
N ILE A 17 8.98 -2.61 -11.44
CA ILE A 17 8.54 -3.81 -10.71
C ILE A 17 8.08 -4.85 -11.72
N GLU A 18 8.75 -6.00 -11.74
CA GLU A 18 8.34 -7.15 -12.55
C GLU A 18 6.95 -7.63 -12.11
N PRO A 19 5.93 -7.67 -12.98
CA PRO A 19 4.59 -8.03 -12.57
C PRO A 19 4.49 -9.47 -12.03
N LEU A 20 3.65 -9.69 -11.02
CA LEU A 20 3.40 -11.02 -10.47
C LEU A 20 2.75 -11.91 -11.53
N ASN A 21 3.48 -12.97 -11.92
CA ASN A 21 3.11 -13.89 -13.02
C ASN A 21 2.90 -15.34 -12.56
N GLY A 22 2.88 -15.58 -11.25
CA GLY A 22 2.65 -16.88 -10.64
C GLY A 22 3.91 -17.66 -10.26
N SER A 23 5.07 -17.37 -10.87
CA SER A 23 6.34 -18.03 -10.55
C SER A 23 7.34 -17.12 -9.81
N ASN A 24 7.11 -15.81 -9.81
CA ASN A 24 8.05 -14.81 -9.29
C ASN A 24 7.65 -14.19 -7.93
N PHE A 25 6.76 -14.83 -7.15
CA PHE A 25 6.18 -14.26 -5.93
C PHE A 25 7.21 -13.69 -4.95
N LYS A 26 8.28 -14.44 -4.64
CA LYS A 26 9.30 -13.99 -3.68
C LYS A 26 9.96 -12.68 -4.10
N LYS A 27 10.44 -12.62 -5.34
CA LYS A 27 11.10 -11.43 -5.92
C LYS A 27 10.14 -10.24 -6.04
N TRP A 28 8.91 -10.51 -6.48
CA TRP A 28 7.85 -9.51 -6.57
C TRP A 28 7.54 -8.90 -5.20
N LYS A 29 7.34 -9.74 -4.18
CA LYS A 29 7.03 -9.32 -2.81
C LYS A 29 8.12 -8.43 -2.24
N GLU A 30 9.39 -8.87 -2.30
CA GLU A 30 10.54 -8.11 -1.81
C GLU A 30 10.63 -6.72 -2.47
N THR A 31 10.40 -6.65 -3.79
CA THR A 31 10.47 -5.39 -4.55
C THR A 31 9.31 -4.45 -4.20
N VAL A 32 8.09 -5.00 -4.02
CA VAL A 32 6.91 -4.21 -3.64
C VAL A 32 7.04 -3.69 -2.22
N GLU A 33 7.47 -4.52 -1.26
CA GLU A 33 7.68 -4.10 0.13
C GLU A 33 8.73 -2.98 0.22
N LEU A 34 9.85 -3.12 -0.51
CA LEU A 34 10.86 -2.07 -0.59
C LEU A 34 10.30 -0.76 -1.18
N TYR A 35 9.50 -0.85 -2.25
CA TYR A 35 8.85 0.32 -2.84
C TYR A 35 7.91 1.01 -1.84
N LEU A 36 7.07 0.24 -1.12
CA LEU A 36 6.13 0.78 -0.12
C LEU A 36 6.86 1.45 1.04
N GLY A 37 7.96 0.87 1.52
CA GLY A 37 8.81 1.45 2.55
C GLY A 37 9.47 2.76 2.10
N LEU A 38 9.93 2.83 0.85
CA LEU A 38 10.46 4.06 0.26
C LEU A 38 9.39 5.17 0.13
N GLN A 39 8.12 4.79 -0.06
CA GLN A 39 7.00 5.73 -0.09
C GLN A 39 6.48 6.09 1.31
N GLY A 40 6.96 5.43 2.37
CA GLY A 40 6.50 5.65 3.75
C GLY A 40 5.04 5.24 4.00
N ILE A 41 4.52 4.28 3.23
CA ILE A 41 3.14 3.77 3.37
C ILE A 41 3.09 2.30 3.80
N ASP A 42 4.25 1.67 4.02
CA ASP A 42 4.39 0.29 4.49
C ASP A 42 3.79 0.06 5.88
N TRP A 43 3.68 1.10 6.70
CA TRP A 43 3.09 1.01 8.03
C TRP A 43 1.65 0.47 8.04
N CYS A 44 0.85 0.69 6.98
CA CYS A 44 -0.51 0.14 6.88
C CYS A 44 -0.56 -1.39 6.72
N LEU A 45 0.58 -2.04 6.42
CA LEU A 45 0.70 -3.50 6.35
C LEU A 45 0.92 -4.13 7.73
N SER A 46 1.53 -3.38 8.65
CA SER A 46 1.90 -3.86 9.99
C SER A 46 0.88 -3.44 11.04
N GLU A 47 0.28 -2.27 10.89
CA GLU A 47 -0.69 -1.71 11.82
C GLU A 47 -2.12 -2.13 11.45
N PRO A 48 -2.93 -2.59 12.41
CA PRO A 48 -4.34 -2.85 12.18
C PRO A 48 -5.12 -1.54 11.93
N GLU A 49 -6.28 -1.67 11.32
CA GLU A 49 -7.24 -0.57 11.19
C GLU A 49 -7.64 -0.03 12.57
N LEU A 50 -7.63 1.29 12.75
CA LEU A 50 -8.06 1.90 14.00
C LEU A 50 -9.59 1.97 14.03
N LEU A 51 -10.19 1.40 15.08
CA LEU A 51 -11.61 1.55 15.33
C LEU A 51 -11.84 2.92 15.98
N ILE A 52 -12.58 3.79 15.29
CA ILE A 52 -12.95 5.12 15.77
C ILE A 52 -14.35 5.06 16.37
N ASP A 53 -14.53 5.68 17.53
CA ASP A 53 -15.78 5.83 18.26
C ASP A 53 -16.03 7.31 18.63
N ASP A 54 -17.16 7.58 19.30
CA ASP A 54 -17.56 8.93 19.70
C ASP A 54 -16.62 9.59 20.74
N PHE A 55 -15.71 8.81 21.34
CA PHE A 55 -14.72 9.29 22.32
C PHE A 55 -13.32 9.47 21.74
N SER A 56 -13.14 9.10 20.47
CA SER A 56 -11.85 9.15 19.80
C SER A 56 -11.36 10.58 19.64
N SER A 57 -10.06 10.79 19.85
CA SER A 57 -9.47 12.12 19.73
C SER A 57 -9.34 12.55 18.26
N ASP A 58 -9.21 13.86 18.02
CA ASP A 58 -8.89 14.39 16.68
C ASP A 58 -7.61 13.76 16.10
N GLN A 59 -6.66 13.41 16.96
CA GLN A 59 -5.42 12.74 16.59
C GLN A 59 -5.67 11.30 16.11
N ASP A 60 -6.55 10.56 16.79
CA ASP A 60 -6.93 9.19 16.40
C ASP A 60 -7.67 9.21 15.05
N MET A 61 -8.61 10.15 14.89
CA MET A 61 -9.30 10.33 13.61
C MET A 61 -8.34 10.69 12.47
N ALA A 62 -7.34 11.55 12.73
CA ALA A 62 -6.33 11.89 11.74
C ALA A 62 -5.47 10.68 11.38
N LYS A 63 -5.05 9.89 12.37
CA LYS A 63 -4.27 8.65 12.17
C LYS A 63 -5.08 7.63 11.36
N GLN A 64 -6.37 7.47 11.64
CA GLN A 64 -7.25 6.58 10.88
C GLN A 64 -7.41 7.02 9.42
N ARG A 65 -7.60 8.33 9.17
CA ARG A 65 -7.67 8.84 7.79
C ARG A 65 -6.41 8.55 7.00
N GLU A 66 -5.24 8.72 7.61
CA GLU A 66 -3.96 8.42 6.95
C GLU A 66 -3.80 6.90 6.75
N TRP A 67 -4.26 6.07 7.69
CA TRP A 67 -4.23 4.61 7.55
C TRP A 67 -5.10 4.15 6.38
N VAL A 68 -6.33 4.64 6.29
CA VAL A 68 -7.24 4.35 5.18
C VAL A 68 -6.64 4.77 3.84
N ARG A 69 -6.00 5.94 3.80
CA ARG A 69 -5.31 6.43 2.59
C ARG A 69 -4.14 5.53 2.20
N ALA A 70 -3.26 5.19 3.15
CA ALA A 70 -2.12 4.32 2.93
C ALA A 70 -2.56 2.92 2.46
N ASN A 71 -3.54 2.32 3.14
CA ASN A 71 -4.10 1.01 2.78
C ASN A 71 -4.72 1.01 1.37
N ARG A 72 -5.49 2.06 1.02
CA ARG A 72 -6.03 2.24 -0.33
C ARG A 72 -4.91 2.29 -1.38
N MET A 73 -3.85 3.05 -1.12
CA MET A 73 -2.73 3.20 -2.05
C MET A 73 -1.97 1.87 -2.22
N THR A 74 -1.65 1.20 -1.12
CA THR A 74 -1.00 -0.12 -1.12
C THR A 74 -1.79 -1.13 -1.94
N ARG A 75 -3.13 -1.16 -1.78
CA ARG A 75 -4.00 -2.02 -2.61
C ARG A 75 -3.90 -1.71 -4.11
N LEU A 76 -3.87 -0.44 -4.49
CA LEU A 76 -3.73 -0.04 -5.90
C LEU A 76 -2.37 -0.43 -6.46
N ILE A 77 -1.30 -0.27 -5.68
CA ILE A 77 0.06 -0.69 -6.04
C ILE A 77 0.11 -2.20 -6.27
N LEU A 78 -0.39 -2.99 -5.32
CA LEU A 78 -0.45 -4.45 -5.43
C LEU A 78 -1.22 -4.88 -6.68
N LYS A 79 -2.41 -4.31 -6.93
CA LYS A 79 -3.20 -4.61 -8.12
C LYS A 79 -2.45 -4.23 -9.41
N ARG A 80 -1.76 -3.08 -9.43
CA ARG A 80 -1.02 -2.57 -10.59
C ARG A 80 0.20 -3.43 -10.93
N THR A 81 0.86 -3.99 -9.92
CA THR A 81 2.05 -4.84 -10.07
C THR A 81 1.69 -6.32 -10.23
N MET A 82 0.41 -6.66 -10.39
CA MET A 82 -0.04 -8.02 -10.72
C MET A 82 -0.44 -8.11 -12.19
N THR A 83 -0.16 -9.24 -12.84
CA THR A 83 -0.74 -9.58 -14.15
C THR A 83 -2.26 -9.78 -14.03
N ASP A 84 -2.99 -9.62 -15.12
CA ASP A 84 -4.46 -9.77 -15.11
C ASP A 84 -4.90 -11.19 -14.72
N VAL A 85 -4.12 -12.21 -15.11
CA VAL A 85 -4.36 -13.62 -14.76
C VAL A 85 -4.31 -13.81 -13.24
N VAL A 86 -3.28 -13.28 -12.59
CA VAL A 86 -3.13 -13.37 -11.13
C VAL A 86 -4.14 -12.48 -10.43
N ARG A 87 -4.38 -11.27 -10.94
CA ARG A 87 -5.35 -10.32 -10.35
C ARG A 87 -6.76 -10.88 -10.34
N GLY A 88 -7.18 -11.53 -11.43
CA GLY A 88 -8.50 -12.19 -11.54
C GLY A 88 -8.63 -13.44 -10.67
N SER A 89 -7.51 -14.02 -10.21
CA SER A 89 -7.49 -15.16 -9.31
C SER A 89 -7.63 -14.76 -7.83
N VAL A 90 -7.45 -13.47 -7.50
CA VAL A 90 -7.67 -12.95 -6.15
C VAL A 90 -9.15 -12.62 -6.03
N PRO A 91 -9.93 -13.31 -5.17
CA PRO A 91 -11.32 -12.95 -4.96
C PRO A 91 -11.36 -11.52 -4.43
N GLU A 92 -12.11 -10.62 -5.08
CA GLU A 92 -12.47 -9.38 -4.43
C GLU A 92 -13.28 -9.75 -3.19
N LYS A 93 -12.82 -9.32 -2.02
CA LYS A 93 -13.70 -9.28 -0.86
C LYS A 93 -14.81 -8.33 -1.25
N GLU A 94 -15.95 -8.90 -1.64
CA GLU A 94 -17.22 -8.21 -1.66
C GLU A 94 -17.34 -7.56 -0.27
N ASN A 95 -17.38 -6.23 -0.21
CA ASN A 95 -17.65 -5.54 1.03
C ASN A 95 -18.97 -6.13 1.54
N SER A 96 -18.93 -6.99 2.55
CA SER A 96 -20.13 -7.46 3.21
C SER A 96 -20.79 -6.22 3.80
N GLN A 97 -21.90 -5.82 3.16
CA GLN A 97 -22.75 -4.70 3.55
C GLN A 97 -23.28 -4.86 4.97
#